data_AF-A0A352BRN7-F1
#
_entry.id   AF-A0A352BRN7-F1
#
_cell.length_a   1.000
_cell.length_b   1.000
_cell.length_c   1.000
_cell.angle_alpha   90.00
_cell.angle_beta   90.00
_cell.angle_gamma   90.00
#
_symmetry.space_group_name_H-M   'P 1'
#
loop_
_entity.id
_entity.type
_entity.pdbx_description
1 polymer ?
#
loop_
_entity_poly.entity_id
_entity_poly.type
_entity_poly.pdbx_seq_one_letter_code
_entity_poly.pdbx_strand_id
1 'polypeptide(L)'
;MNLLRSVLVFMALHLVFVQVTLAQVKQNFKLATEVLYGISAEANDFFPERSPQFSFVLGLEQRLDLPSKSLDQNPKIGLLGMYTDLGNTELLGHSYALIPYVSFPVFGKHWSGSSLQFGLGGAYFDTRFDPETNFFNQAVTTDITWAFRGGMHQALWQNVYGLMDIGLVYNHQSNGHTKLPNQGLNSFLISLRQTWDQTEYQSYGASLKKNELPQTEESLGLNEIPQTEEYLEARFGYGQNVLALAFNDLRPVRTVSITWGKTHKGYLRWGIGAFYRFYQHYHDYIKGNESLVRPGQEFEGFRVNPWRYASNLGVHLNGEVLLGHFGVSTQLGVNFYKPAYGIDWRINEGWDYPPRELPPNWVLGEYNTKYKLKKLISSRLGIRYYLWDTRSDIRASRSASSSRSVSSSSSQSLSGSRLLSGSPRNGRSQNYTMRFNPFIGAHLNANLGQADFT
;
A
#
# COMPACT_ATOMS: atom_id res chain seq x y z
N MET A 1 0.88 -20.23 34.13
CA MET A 1 -0.52 -20.71 34.21
C MET A 1 -1.58 -19.61 34.08
N ASN A 2 -1.34 -18.38 34.56
CA ASN A 2 -2.34 -17.29 34.46
C ASN A 2 -2.47 -16.69 33.05
N LEU A 3 -1.38 -16.55 32.29
CA LEU A 3 -1.41 -16.01 30.93
C LEU A 3 -2.24 -16.87 29.96
N LEU A 4 -2.06 -18.19 29.99
CA LEU A 4 -2.81 -19.11 29.11
C LEU A 4 -4.32 -19.08 29.37
N ARG A 5 -4.74 -18.96 30.63
CA ARG A 5 -6.17 -18.81 30.99
C ARG A 5 -6.73 -17.47 30.53
N SER A 6 -5.99 -16.38 30.72
CA SER A 6 -6.39 -15.05 30.23
C SER A 6 -6.48 -15.01 28.70
N VAL A 7 -5.55 -15.64 27.98
CA VAL A 7 -5.58 -15.78 26.51
C VAL A 7 -6.79 -16.59 26.06
N LEU A 8 -7.10 -17.71 26.72
CA LEU A 8 -8.26 -18.54 26.37
C LEU A 8 -9.59 -17.83 26.64
N VAL A 9 -9.72 -17.11 27.75
CA VAL A 9 -10.93 -16.32 28.07
C VAL A 9 -11.08 -15.15 27.09
N PHE A 10 -9.99 -14.48 26.74
CA PHE A 10 -9.98 -13.42 25.74
C PHE A 10 -10.39 -13.96 24.36
N MET A 11 -9.84 -15.10 23.93
CA MET A 11 -10.22 -15.77 22.68
C MET A 11 -11.71 -16.17 22.67
N ALA A 12 -12.22 -16.70 23.78
CA ALA A 12 -13.63 -17.10 23.89
C ALA A 12 -14.58 -15.89 23.81
N LEU A 13 -14.28 -14.80 24.52
CA LEU A 13 -15.06 -13.56 24.48
C LEU A 13 -14.99 -12.89 23.09
N HIS A 14 -13.84 -12.98 22.41
CA HIS A 14 -13.67 -12.48 21.05
C HIS A 14 -14.46 -13.29 20.02
N LEU A 15 -14.49 -14.62 20.14
CA LEU A 15 -15.30 -15.49 19.28
C LEU A 15 -16.79 -15.13 19.40
N VAL A 16 -17.28 -14.84 20.60
CA VAL A 16 -18.67 -14.39 20.82
C VAL A 16 -18.92 -13.02 20.20
N PHE A 17 -18.03 -12.05 20.39
CA PHE A 17 -18.19 -10.70 19.86
C PHE A 17 -18.15 -10.66 18.32
N VAL A 18 -17.29 -11.48 17.69
CA VAL A 18 -17.18 -11.61 16.24
C VAL A 18 -18.46 -12.21 15.63
N GLN A 19 -19.04 -13.22 16.27
CA GLN A 19 -20.31 -13.82 15.84
C GLN A 19 -21.46 -12.79 15.87
N VAL A 20 -21.53 -11.97 16.91
CA VAL A 20 -22.56 -10.91 17.05
C VAL A 20 -22.36 -9.80 16.01
N THR A 21 -21.12 -9.46 15.68
CA THR A 21 -20.81 -8.41 14.70
C THR A 21 -21.07 -8.86 13.27
N LEU A 22 -20.75 -10.12 12.93
CA LEU A 22 -21.04 -10.72 11.63
C LEU A 22 -22.56 -10.85 11.36
N ALA A 23 -23.36 -11.04 12.40
CA ALA A 23 -24.82 -11.10 12.29
C ALA A 23 -25.47 -9.75 11.91
N GLN A 24 -24.75 -8.62 12.03
CA GLN A 24 -25.32 -7.28 11.87
C GLN A 24 -24.91 -6.55 10.57
N VAL A 25 -23.92 -7.06 9.81
CA VAL A 25 -23.44 -6.40 8.59
C VAL A 25 -23.97 -7.13 7.35
N LYS A 26 -24.73 -6.42 6.51
CA LYS A 26 -25.25 -6.86 5.19
C LYS A 26 -24.16 -7.23 4.15
N GLN A 27 -22.90 -7.41 4.55
CA GLN A 27 -21.77 -7.72 3.67
C GLN A 27 -21.08 -9.02 4.11
N ASN A 28 -20.75 -9.87 3.13
CA ASN A 28 -20.12 -11.18 3.30
C ASN A 28 -18.62 -11.06 3.65
N PHE A 29 -18.29 -10.52 4.82
CA PHE A 29 -16.94 -10.60 5.36
C PHE A 29 -16.65 -12.00 5.88
N LYS A 30 -15.48 -12.53 5.55
CA LYS A 30 -14.94 -13.77 6.11
C LYS A 30 -13.96 -13.43 7.23
N LEU A 31 -13.96 -14.25 8.28
CA LEU A 31 -12.97 -14.18 9.34
C LEU A 31 -11.73 -14.98 8.94
N ALA A 32 -10.55 -14.49 9.28
CA ALA A 32 -9.30 -15.23 9.19
C ALA A 32 -8.55 -15.17 10.54
N THR A 33 -7.89 -16.26 10.88
CA THR A 33 -6.99 -16.35 12.03
C THR A 33 -5.64 -16.84 11.56
N GLU A 34 -4.57 -16.23 12.00
CA GLU A 34 -3.22 -16.56 11.54
C GLU A 34 -2.22 -16.49 12.69
N VAL A 35 -1.28 -17.44 12.67
CA VAL A 35 -0.14 -17.48 13.56
C VAL A 35 1.12 -17.30 12.74
N LEU A 36 2.03 -16.45 13.19
CA LEU A 36 3.32 -16.23 12.57
C LEU A 36 4.46 -16.54 13.53
N TYR A 37 5.55 -17.06 12.96
CA TYR A 37 6.76 -17.39 13.69
C TYR A 37 7.99 -17.07 12.84
N GLY A 38 9.04 -16.51 13.43
CA GLY A 38 10.27 -16.23 12.71
C GLY A 38 11.19 -15.29 13.48
N ILE A 39 11.86 -14.37 12.80
CA ILE A 39 12.85 -13.50 13.42
C ILE A 39 12.81 -12.08 12.85
N SER A 40 13.00 -11.09 13.72
CA SER A 40 13.31 -9.72 13.34
C SER A 40 14.80 -9.60 13.03
N ALA A 41 15.20 -8.98 11.93
CA ALA A 41 16.61 -8.69 11.65
C ALA A 41 17.15 -7.65 12.64
N GLU A 42 18.47 -7.69 12.85
CA GLU A 42 19.15 -6.73 13.72
C GLU A 42 19.08 -5.34 13.11
N ALA A 43 18.62 -4.39 13.90
CA ALA A 43 18.44 -3.01 13.45
C ALA A 43 19.73 -2.18 13.60
N ASN A 44 20.67 -2.61 14.43
CA ASN A 44 21.97 -1.98 14.66
C ASN A 44 22.98 -3.01 15.20
N ASP A 45 24.27 -2.65 15.24
CA ASP A 45 25.37 -3.56 15.62
C ASP A 45 25.28 -4.10 17.06
N PHE A 46 24.56 -3.41 17.94
CA PHE A 46 24.39 -3.78 19.35
C PHE A 46 22.91 -4.04 19.67
N PHE A 47 22.15 -4.54 18.68
CA PHE A 47 20.72 -4.76 18.84
C PHE A 47 20.45 -5.82 19.94
N PRO A 48 19.39 -5.67 20.76
CA PRO A 48 19.11 -6.61 21.84
C PRO A 48 19.05 -8.06 21.37
N GLU A 49 19.70 -8.94 22.15
CA GLU A 49 19.54 -10.38 22.01
C GLU A 49 18.05 -10.73 22.18
N ARG A 50 17.55 -11.62 21.33
CA ARG A 50 16.12 -11.95 21.28
C ARG A 50 15.89 -13.37 20.83
N SER A 51 14.88 -13.98 21.41
CA SER A 51 14.30 -15.23 20.91
C SER A 51 13.58 -14.99 19.57
N PRO A 52 13.20 -16.05 18.85
CA PRO A 52 12.30 -15.94 17.71
C PRO A 52 11.01 -15.19 18.07
N GLN A 53 10.55 -14.36 17.13
CA GLN A 53 9.32 -13.59 17.22
C GLN A 53 8.10 -14.49 17.01
N PHE A 54 7.02 -14.18 17.74
CA PHE A 54 5.71 -14.81 17.58
C PHE A 54 4.64 -13.74 17.35
N SER A 55 3.71 -13.99 16.43
CA SER A 55 2.58 -13.09 16.20
C SER A 55 1.27 -13.84 16.07
N PHE A 56 0.20 -13.21 16.55
CA PHE A 56 -1.18 -13.67 16.35
C PHE A 56 -1.96 -12.60 15.58
N VAL A 57 -2.69 -13.03 14.56
CA VAL A 57 -3.40 -12.14 13.64
C VAL A 57 -4.85 -12.55 13.51
N LEU A 58 -5.73 -11.56 13.64
CA LEU A 58 -7.15 -11.65 13.31
C LEU A 58 -7.41 -10.82 12.06
N GLY A 59 -8.03 -11.43 11.06
CA GLY A 59 -8.34 -10.80 9.79
C GLY A 59 -9.84 -10.77 9.52
N LEU A 60 -10.32 -9.67 8.95
CA LEU A 60 -11.61 -9.62 8.27
C LEU A 60 -11.33 -9.41 6.79
N GLU A 61 -11.90 -10.25 5.93
CA GLU A 61 -11.64 -10.19 4.51
C GLU A 61 -12.92 -10.23 3.68
N GLN A 62 -12.91 -9.54 2.55
CA GLN A 62 -13.97 -9.56 1.57
C GLN A 62 -13.37 -9.75 0.19
N ARG A 63 -13.92 -10.71 -0.55
CA ARG A 63 -13.60 -10.91 -1.96
C ARG A 63 -14.34 -9.87 -2.78
N LEU A 64 -13.61 -9.17 -3.64
CA LEU A 64 -14.21 -8.20 -4.55
C LEU A 64 -14.82 -8.90 -5.76
N ASP A 65 -15.82 -8.30 -6.38
CA ASP A 65 -16.38 -8.77 -7.63
C ASP A 65 -15.95 -7.83 -8.75
N LEU A 66 -14.93 -8.23 -9.53
CA LEU A 66 -14.45 -7.45 -10.66
C LEU A 66 -15.06 -7.96 -11.97
N PRO A 67 -15.54 -7.07 -12.86
CA PRO A 67 -16.03 -7.46 -14.18
C PRO A 67 -14.98 -8.27 -14.96
N SER A 68 -15.45 -9.30 -15.67
CA SER A 68 -14.61 -10.13 -16.58
C SER A 68 -13.52 -10.96 -15.89
N LYS A 69 -13.63 -11.19 -14.57
CA LYS A 69 -12.81 -12.15 -13.81
C LYS A 69 -13.67 -13.23 -13.19
N SER A 70 -13.17 -14.45 -13.15
CA SER A 70 -13.77 -15.52 -12.35
C SER A 70 -13.56 -15.26 -10.86
N LEU A 71 -14.40 -15.86 -10.00
CA LEU A 71 -14.40 -15.61 -8.56
C LEU A 71 -13.03 -15.88 -7.90
N ASP A 72 -12.31 -16.90 -8.35
CA ASP A 72 -10.96 -17.29 -7.89
C ASP A 72 -9.86 -16.30 -8.30
N GLN A 73 -10.10 -15.48 -9.34
CA GLN A 73 -9.15 -14.48 -9.85
C GLN A 73 -9.36 -13.10 -9.25
N ASN A 74 -10.41 -12.93 -8.45
CA ASN A 74 -10.76 -11.68 -7.85
C ASN A 74 -9.85 -11.36 -6.65
N PRO A 75 -9.42 -10.09 -6.51
CA PRO A 75 -8.68 -9.67 -5.35
C PRO A 75 -9.56 -9.71 -4.10
N LYS A 76 -8.91 -9.88 -2.96
CA LYS A 76 -9.50 -9.71 -1.65
C LYS A 76 -9.02 -8.41 -1.05
N ILE A 77 -9.87 -7.74 -0.29
CA ILE A 77 -9.49 -6.65 0.61
C ILE A 77 -9.82 -7.04 2.02
N GLY A 78 -9.14 -6.45 2.99
CA GLY A 78 -9.45 -6.73 4.38
C GLY A 78 -8.72 -5.84 5.37
N LEU A 79 -8.88 -6.19 6.63
CA LEU A 79 -8.27 -5.54 7.77
C LEU A 79 -7.67 -6.61 8.68
N LEU A 80 -6.41 -6.43 9.07
CA LEU A 80 -5.68 -7.32 9.98
C LEU A 80 -5.44 -6.58 11.30
N GLY A 81 -5.86 -7.16 12.42
CA GLY A 81 -5.35 -6.85 13.75
C GLY A 81 -4.24 -7.84 14.09
N MET A 82 -3.07 -7.35 14.49
CA MET A 82 -1.88 -8.16 14.75
C MET A 82 -1.31 -7.83 16.12
N TYR A 83 -1.06 -8.86 16.93
CA TYR A 83 -0.24 -8.80 18.13
C TYR A 83 1.10 -9.49 17.84
N THR A 84 2.19 -8.92 18.35
CA THR A 84 3.54 -9.45 18.17
C THR A 84 4.33 -9.40 19.48
N ASP A 85 4.95 -10.52 19.82
CA ASP A 85 6.03 -10.61 20.79
C ASP A 85 7.36 -10.65 20.04
N LEU A 86 8.24 -9.68 20.29
CA LEU A 86 9.50 -9.49 19.56
C LEU A 86 10.64 -10.38 20.08
N GLY A 87 10.37 -11.26 21.05
CA GLY A 87 11.33 -12.23 21.56
C GLY A 87 12.29 -11.68 22.61
N ASN A 88 12.13 -10.42 23.01
CA ASN A 88 12.76 -9.80 24.19
C ASN A 88 11.78 -8.77 24.78
N THR A 89 11.03 -9.16 25.80
CA THR A 89 9.97 -8.33 26.38
C THR A 89 10.49 -7.14 27.18
N GLU A 90 11.75 -7.15 27.60
CA GLU A 90 12.34 -6.07 28.42
C GLU A 90 12.86 -4.93 27.54
N LEU A 91 13.57 -5.24 26.46
CA LEU A 91 14.23 -4.24 25.62
C LEU A 91 13.47 -3.94 24.32
N LEU A 92 12.72 -4.91 23.78
CA LEU A 92 11.96 -4.76 22.53
C LEU A 92 10.44 -4.70 22.75
N GLY A 93 9.94 -5.42 23.75
CA GLY A 93 8.53 -5.42 24.13
C GLY A 93 7.61 -6.08 23.11
N HIS A 94 6.40 -5.53 22.99
CA HIS A 94 5.34 -6.01 22.12
C HIS A 94 4.90 -4.96 21.12
N SER A 95 4.33 -5.41 19.99
CA SER A 95 3.71 -4.53 19.00
C SER A 95 2.29 -4.95 18.65
N TYR A 96 1.44 -3.95 18.42
CA TYR A 96 0.01 -4.09 18.14
C TYR A 96 -0.31 -3.31 16.87
N ALA A 97 -0.60 -4.01 15.77
CA ALA A 97 -0.80 -3.39 14.47
C ALA A 97 -2.24 -3.53 13.98
N LEU A 98 -2.70 -2.51 13.25
CA LEU A 98 -3.94 -2.53 12.49
C LEU A 98 -3.62 -2.21 11.03
N ILE A 99 -3.79 -3.19 10.14
CA ILE A 99 -3.27 -3.17 8.78
C ILE A 99 -4.39 -3.46 7.77
N PRO A 100 -4.93 -2.43 7.11
CA PRO A 100 -5.69 -2.62 5.88
C PRO A 100 -4.81 -3.32 4.83
N TYR A 101 -5.37 -4.28 4.11
CA TYR A 101 -4.63 -5.02 3.10
C TYR A 101 -5.45 -5.30 1.84
N VAL A 102 -4.71 -5.59 0.77
CA VAL A 102 -5.21 -6.18 -0.46
C VAL A 102 -4.44 -7.47 -0.73
N SER A 103 -5.13 -8.46 -1.28
CA SER A 103 -4.52 -9.72 -1.71
C SER A 103 -4.96 -10.08 -3.12
N PHE A 104 -4.01 -10.52 -3.93
CA PHE A 104 -4.21 -10.87 -5.33
C PHE A 104 -3.83 -12.34 -5.55
N PRO A 105 -4.67 -13.13 -6.23
CA PRO A 105 -4.25 -14.44 -6.71
C PRO A 105 -3.13 -14.28 -7.75
N VAL A 106 -2.12 -15.14 -7.69
CA VAL A 106 -0.93 -15.11 -8.57
C VAL A 106 -0.63 -16.50 -9.14
N PHE A 107 0.23 -16.56 -10.17
CA PHE A 107 0.71 -17.79 -10.84
C PHE A 107 -0.35 -18.67 -11.54
N GLY A 108 -1.63 -18.32 -11.45
CA GLY A 108 -2.70 -18.94 -12.24
C GLY A 108 -2.82 -20.44 -12.00
N LYS A 109 -3.06 -21.21 -13.07
CA LYS A 109 -3.33 -22.66 -12.98
C LYS A 109 -2.12 -23.50 -12.55
N HIS A 110 -0.89 -23.03 -12.83
CA HIS A 110 0.32 -23.81 -12.53
C HIS A 110 0.64 -23.84 -11.03
N TRP A 111 0.17 -22.84 -10.29
CA TRP A 111 0.28 -22.79 -8.83
C TRP A 111 -1.01 -22.24 -8.23
N SER A 112 -2.10 -22.99 -8.45
CA SER A 112 -3.43 -22.57 -8.02
C SER A 112 -3.50 -22.44 -6.50
N GLY A 113 -4.24 -21.43 -6.04
CA GLY A 113 -4.32 -21.10 -4.61
C GLY A 113 -3.15 -20.27 -4.07
N SER A 114 -2.18 -19.88 -4.91
CA SER A 114 -1.17 -18.88 -4.56
C SER A 114 -1.76 -17.46 -4.55
N SER A 115 -1.38 -16.65 -3.56
CA SER A 115 -1.76 -15.25 -3.48
C SER A 115 -0.62 -14.37 -2.93
N LEU A 116 -0.52 -13.15 -3.44
CA LEU A 116 0.30 -12.10 -2.83
C LEU A 116 -0.59 -11.21 -1.97
N GLN A 117 -0.09 -10.78 -0.82
CA GLN A 117 -0.75 -9.89 0.13
C GLN A 117 0.13 -8.66 0.35
N PHE A 118 -0.49 -7.48 0.32
CA PHE A 118 0.17 -6.22 0.64
C PHE A 118 -0.74 -5.40 1.57
N GLY A 119 -0.19 -4.90 2.66
CA GLY A 119 -0.89 -4.08 3.62
C GLY A 119 -0.03 -2.93 4.14
N LEU A 120 -0.69 -1.82 4.44
CA LEU A 120 -0.06 -0.65 5.06
C LEU A 120 -1.03 -0.07 6.07
N GLY A 121 -0.61 -0.01 7.33
CA GLY A 121 -1.37 0.52 8.43
C GLY A 121 -0.48 1.08 9.53
N GLY A 122 -0.98 1.10 10.77
CA GLY A 122 -0.25 1.60 11.93
C GLY A 122 0.07 0.49 12.92
N ALA A 123 1.11 0.70 13.73
CA ALA A 123 1.40 -0.13 14.89
C ALA A 123 1.70 0.72 16.12
N TYR A 124 1.31 0.19 17.28
CA TYR A 124 1.68 0.69 18.58
C TYR A 124 2.75 -0.22 19.20
N PHE A 125 3.75 0.37 19.85
CA PHE A 125 4.78 -0.32 20.62
C PHE A 125 4.69 0.11 22.08
N ASP A 126 4.79 -0.85 22.99
CA ASP A 126 4.84 -0.58 24.43
C ASP A 126 6.27 -0.30 24.94
N THR A 127 7.28 -0.65 24.14
CA THR A 127 8.70 -0.49 24.47
C THR A 127 9.42 0.17 23.30
N ARG A 128 10.24 1.18 23.61
CA ARG A 128 10.94 1.99 22.61
C ARG A 128 12.36 2.33 23.06
N PHE A 129 13.13 2.85 22.13
CA PHE A 129 14.40 3.52 22.37
C PHE A 129 14.28 4.55 23.49
N ASP A 130 15.22 4.50 24.43
CA ASP A 130 15.44 5.55 25.40
C ASP A 130 16.96 5.71 25.57
N PRO A 131 17.51 6.93 25.44
CA PRO A 131 18.95 7.13 25.43
C PRO A 131 19.64 6.76 26.75
N GLU A 132 18.91 6.73 27.86
CA GLU A 132 19.46 6.44 29.19
C GLU A 132 19.16 5.00 29.63
N THR A 133 17.95 4.51 29.33
CA THR A 133 17.43 3.25 29.89
C THR A 133 17.26 2.13 28.88
N ASN A 134 17.19 2.42 27.57
CA ASN A 134 17.01 1.42 26.52
C ASN A 134 17.72 1.84 25.22
N PHE A 135 19.02 2.13 25.33
CA PHE A 135 19.83 2.68 24.24
C PHE A 135 19.96 1.71 23.04
N PHE A 136 19.90 0.40 23.29
CA PHE A 136 20.13 -0.60 22.25
C PHE A 136 18.93 -0.82 21.31
N ASN A 137 17.71 -0.48 21.74
CA ASN A 137 16.52 -0.54 20.89
C ASN A 137 16.42 0.64 19.92
N GLN A 138 17.39 0.82 19.03
CA GLN A 138 17.41 1.91 18.04
C GLN A 138 16.43 1.71 16.87
N ALA A 139 15.62 0.64 16.92
CA ALA A 139 14.69 0.30 15.85
C ALA A 139 13.41 1.16 15.91
N VAL A 140 12.91 1.43 17.11
CA VAL A 140 11.62 2.10 17.35
C VAL A 140 11.77 3.19 18.40
N THR A 141 11.46 4.44 18.03
CA THR A 141 11.65 5.63 18.92
C THR A 141 10.36 6.41 19.20
N THR A 142 9.25 5.94 18.64
CA THR A 142 7.91 6.51 18.85
C THR A 142 6.94 5.39 19.19
N ASP A 143 5.94 5.71 20.01
CA ASP A 143 4.92 4.72 20.41
C ASP A 143 4.08 4.25 19.23
N ILE A 144 3.86 5.13 18.25
CA ILE A 144 3.12 4.82 17.04
C ILE A 144 4.08 4.83 15.85
N THR A 145 4.01 3.80 15.03
CA THR A 145 4.77 3.65 13.79
C THR A 145 3.84 3.28 12.63
N TRP A 146 4.36 3.34 11.42
CA TRP A 146 3.76 2.65 10.28
C TRP A 146 4.03 1.15 10.39
N ALA A 147 3.14 0.36 9.80
CA ALA A 147 3.25 -1.08 9.70
C ALA A 147 2.97 -1.49 8.25
N PHE A 148 4.02 -1.87 7.54
CA PHE A 148 3.93 -2.50 6.24
C PHE A 148 3.96 -4.02 6.39
N ARG A 149 3.14 -4.70 5.60
CA ARG A 149 3.15 -6.16 5.49
C ARG A 149 3.13 -6.56 4.02
N GLY A 150 4.10 -7.38 3.63
CA GLY A 150 4.09 -8.11 2.37
C GLY A 150 4.05 -9.60 2.66
N GLY A 151 3.28 -10.38 1.91
CA GLY A 151 3.21 -11.82 2.11
C GLY A 151 2.90 -12.58 0.84
N MET A 152 3.34 -13.84 0.78
CA MET A 152 2.93 -14.80 -0.23
C MET A 152 2.33 -16.00 0.49
N HIS A 153 1.10 -16.36 0.13
CA HIS A 153 0.36 -17.47 0.71
C HIS A 153 0.05 -18.52 -0.34
N GLN A 154 0.12 -19.78 0.04
CA GLN A 154 -0.28 -20.93 -0.76
C GLN A 154 -1.33 -21.74 -0.01
N ALA A 155 -2.48 -21.94 -0.66
CA ALA A 155 -3.51 -22.86 -0.18
C ALA A 155 -2.91 -24.24 0.12
N LEU A 156 -3.11 -24.74 1.33
CA LEU A 156 -2.69 -26.06 1.77
C LEU A 156 -3.83 -27.06 1.73
N TRP A 157 -4.91 -26.78 2.47
CA TRP A 157 -5.99 -27.75 2.65
C TRP A 157 -7.32 -27.04 2.93
N GLN A 158 -8.35 -27.41 2.17
CA GLN A 158 -9.74 -27.07 2.45
C GLN A 158 -10.38 -28.11 3.40
N ASN A 159 -10.88 -27.67 4.55
CA ASN A 159 -11.60 -28.49 5.52
C ASN A 159 -13.05 -27.96 5.70
N VAL A 160 -13.83 -28.63 6.55
CA VAL A 160 -15.25 -28.29 6.83
C VAL A 160 -15.45 -26.88 7.42
N TYR A 161 -14.40 -26.32 8.02
CA TYR A 161 -14.42 -24.99 8.64
C TYR A 161 -13.90 -23.89 7.71
N GLY A 162 -13.20 -24.25 6.63
CA GLY A 162 -12.74 -23.34 5.60
C GLY A 162 -11.37 -23.71 5.01
N LEU A 163 -10.62 -22.70 4.57
CA LEU A 163 -9.33 -22.87 3.89
C LEU A 163 -8.17 -22.64 4.85
N MET A 164 -7.25 -23.60 4.92
CA MET A 164 -5.94 -23.44 5.55
C MET A 164 -4.88 -23.14 4.50
N ASP A 165 -4.02 -22.16 4.75
CA ASP A 165 -2.92 -21.75 3.90
C ASP A 165 -1.63 -21.49 4.71
N ILE A 166 -0.50 -21.70 4.05
CA ILE A 166 0.83 -21.38 4.58
C ILE A 166 1.39 -20.19 3.82
N GLY A 167 2.17 -19.35 4.48
CA GLY A 167 2.79 -18.22 3.79
C GLY A 167 4.13 -17.80 4.32
N LEU A 168 4.87 -17.11 3.46
CA LEU A 168 6.06 -16.34 3.81
C LEU A 168 5.65 -14.87 3.94
N VAL A 169 5.97 -14.26 5.08
CA VAL A 169 5.52 -12.91 5.43
C VAL A 169 6.71 -12.06 5.83
N TYR A 170 6.75 -10.86 5.29
CA TYR A 170 7.67 -9.81 5.68
C TYR A 170 6.89 -8.66 6.30
N ASN A 171 7.22 -8.32 7.54
CA ASN A 171 6.67 -7.17 8.24
C ASN A 171 7.75 -6.11 8.42
N HIS A 172 7.43 -4.86 8.09
CA HIS A 172 8.28 -3.72 8.37
C HIS A 172 7.54 -2.70 9.24
N GLN A 173 8.12 -2.31 10.37
CA GLN A 173 7.55 -1.30 11.25
C GLN A 173 8.58 -0.19 11.48
N SER A 174 8.21 1.05 11.18
CA SER A 174 9.07 2.21 11.38
C SER A 174 8.28 3.51 11.45
N ASN A 175 8.83 4.53 12.07
CA ASN A 175 8.18 5.85 12.14
C ASN A 175 8.42 6.70 10.89
N GLY A 176 8.99 6.12 9.82
CA GLY A 176 9.26 6.81 8.57
C GLY A 176 10.25 7.96 8.70
N HIS A 177 11.21 7.88 9.63
CA HIS A 177 12.16 8.96 9.92
C HIS A 177 11.47 10.26 10.33
N THR A 178 10.42 10.15 11.16
CA THR A 178 9.80 11.28 11.85
C THR A 178 10.47 11.59 13.18
N LYS A 179 11.22 10.63 13.73
CA LYS A 179 12.08 10.80 14.91
C LYS A 179 13.21 9.78 14.88
N LEU A 180 14.44 10.24 15.00
CA LEU A 180 15.65 9.39 15.05
C LEU A 180 16.09 9.08 16.50
N PRO A 181 16.78 7.96 16.76
CA PRO A 181 17.11 6.89 15.80
C PRO A 181 15.86 6.15 15.33
N ASN A 182 15.86 5.59 14.12
CA ASN A 182 14.76 4.78 13.60
C ASN A 182 15.30 3.87 12.50
N GLN A 183 16.01 2.83 12.92
CA GLN A 183 16.53 1.83 11.99
C GLN A 183 15.40 0.93 11.44
N GLY A 184 14.24 0.95 12.09
CA GLY A 184 13.07 0.16 11.74
C GLY A 184 13.22 -1.32 12.10
N LEU A 185 12.09 -1.99 12.29
CA LEU A 185 12.03 -3.43 12.53
C LEU A 185 11.65 -4.15 11.25
N ASN A 186 12.47 -5.11 10.84
CA ASN A 186 12.28 -5.93 9.65
C ASN A 186 12.11 -7.38 10.08
N SER A 187 10.90 -7.94 9.98
CA SER A 187 10.60 -9.31 10.40
C SER A 187 10.41 -10.24 9.22
N PHE A 188 11.04 -11.41 9.26
CA PHE A 188 10.89 -12.47 8.28
C PHE A 188 10.23 -13.67 8.95
N LEU A 189 9.04 -14.02 8.48
CA LEU A 189 8.12 -14.89 9.18
C LEU A 189 7.57 -15.98 8.26
N ILE A 190 7.34 -17.15 8.83
CA ILE A 190 6.44 -18.15 8.28
C ILE A 190 5.07 -18.00 8.94
N SER A 191 4.00 -18.28 8.20
CA SER A 191 2.63 -18.13 8.66
C SER A 191 1.81 -19.37 8.39
N LEU A 192 0.90 -19.68 9.30
CA LEU A 192 -0.19 -20.62 9.11
C LEU A 192 -1.50 -19.89 9.36
N ARG A 193 -2.35 -19.83 8.34
CA ARG A 193 -3.62 -19.11 8.38
C ARG A 193 -4.79 -20.05 8.10
N GLN A 194 -5.88 -19.83 8.83
CA GLN A 194 -7.20 -20.41 8.58
C GLN A 194 -8.16 -19.29 8.22
N THR A 195 -8.72 -19.34 7.02
CA THR A 195 -9.89 -18.54 6.62
C THR A 195 -11.14 -19.35 6.93
N TRP A 196 -12.04 -18.79 7.71
CA TRP A 196 -13.27 -19.44 8.15
C TRP A 196 -14.39 -19.17 7.15
N ASP A 197 -14.80 -20.22 6.43
CA ASP A 197 -15.93 -20.19 5.50
C ASP A 197 -16.45 -21.61 5.23
N GLN A 198 -17.60 -21.94 5.80
CA GLN A 198 -18.26 -23.24 5.59
C GLN A 198 -18.83 -23.40 4.17
N THR A 199 -19.08 -22.31 3.46
CA THR A 199 -19.71 -22.32 2.13
C THR A 199 -18.76 -22.79 1.03
N GLU A 200 -17.45 -22.55 1.19
CA GLU A 200 -16.42 -22.91 0.19
C GLU A 200 -16.13 -24.43 0.19
N TYR A 201 -16.33 -25.13 1.33
CA TYR A 201 -16.17 -26.60 1.43
C TYR A 201 -17.18 -27.37 0.56
N GLN A 202 -18.45 -26.95 0.55
CA GLN A 202 -19.47 -27.59 -0.30
C GLN A 202 -19.21 -27.39 -1.80
N SER A 203 -18.56 -26.29 -2.15
CA SER A 203 -18.21 -25.95 -3.53
C SER A 203 -17.07 -26.84 -4.07
N TYR A 204 -16.06 -27.13 -3.25
CA TYR A 204 -14.91 -27.97 -3.63
C TYR A 204 -15.27 -29.47 -3.72
N GLY A 205 -16.15 -29.95 -2.83
CA GLY A 205 -16.70 -31.32 -2.91
C GLY A 205 -17.58 -31.55 -4.13
N ALA A 206 -18.26 -30.50 -4.62
CA ALA A 206 -19.04 -30.56 -5.85
C ALA A 206 -18.18 -30.49 -7.13
N SER A 207 -17.04 -29.76 -7.11
CA SER A 207 -16.12 -29.70 -8.25
C SER A 207 -15.35 -31.00 -8.49
N LEU A 208 -15.06 -31.78 -7.44
CA LEU A 208 -14.43 -33.09 -7.58
C LEU A 208 -15.37 -34.17 -8.18
N LYS A 209 -16.69 -33.95 -8.15
CA LYS A 209 -17.68 -34.85 -8.78
C LYS A 209 -18.10 -34.44 -10.19
N LYS A 210 -17.65 -33.27 -10.68
CA LYS A 210 -18.08 -32.73 -11.98
C LYS A 210 -16.91 -32.72 -12.97
N ASN A 211 -16.31 -33.89 -13.20
CA ASN A 211 -15.34 -34.09 -14.27
C ASN A 211 -15.96 -34.60 -15.58
N GLU A 212 -17.28 -34.62 -15.71
CA GLU A 212 -17.93 -34.87 -17.00
C GLU A 212 -19.13 -33.92 -17.24
N LEU A 213 -19.05 -33.22 -18.39
CA LEU A 213 -20.08 -32.53 -19.19
C LEU A 213 -20.46 -31.07 -18.85
N PRO A 214 -20.87 -30.27 -19.86
CA PRO A 214 -20.28 -30.03 -21.18
C PRO A 214 -19.85 -28.55 -21.33
N GLN A 215 -19.02 -28.27 -22.35
CA GLN A 215 -18.74 -26.91 -22.82
C GLN A 215 -20.02 -26.30 -23.41
N THR A 216 -20.83 -25.65 -22.59
CA THR A 216 -21.78 -24.65 -23.06
C THR A 216 -21.16 -23.30 -22.79
N GLU A 217 -20.58 -22.71 -23.84
CA GLU A 217 -20.34 -21.27 -23.92
C GLU A 217 -21.70 -20.56 -23.91
N GLU A 218 -22.31 -20.47 -22.74
CA GLU A 218 -23.28 -19.42 -22.48
C GLU A 218 -22.49 -18.12 -22.43
N SER A 219 -22.41 -17.49 -23.60
CA SER A 219 -21.96 -16.13 -23.82
C SER A 219 -22.86 -15.18 -23.01
N LEU A 220 -22.62 -15.11 -21.71
CA LEU A 220 -23.11 -14.07 -20.82
C LEU A 220 -22.61 -12.72 -21.35
N GLY A 221 -23.44 -12.09 -22.19
CA GLY A 221 -23.38 -10.70 -22.58
C GLY A 221 -21.98 -10.13 -22.70
N LEU A 222 -21.21 -10.58 -23.71
CA LEU A 222 -20.07 -9.85 -24.23
C LEU A 222 -20.56 -8.55 -24.90
N ASN A 223 -21.06 -7.60 -24.12
CA ASN A 223 -21.33 -6.25 -24.58
C ASN A 223 -20.99 -5.28 -23.45
N GLU A 224 -20.07 -4.38 -23.78
CA GLU A 224 -19.44 -3.35 -22.94
C GLU A 224 -18.35 -3.86 -21.98
N ILE A 225 -17.23 -4.32 -22.56
CA ILE A 225 -15.91 -4.15 -21.92
C ILE A 225 -15.83 -2.68 -21.47
N PRO A 226 -15.57 -2.36 -20.18
CA PRO A 226 -15.47 -0.98 -19.74
C PRO A 226 -14.46 -0.27 -20.64
N GLN A 227 -14.89 0.81 -21.30
CA GLN A 227 -14.03 1.57 -22.20
C GLN A 227 -12.81 2.06 -21.42
N THR A 228 -11.67 2.12 -22.10
CA THR A 228 -10.48 2.70 -21.49
C THR A 228 -10.70 4.20 -21.34
N GLU A 229 -10.78 4.68 -20.10
CA GLU A 229 -11.04 6.08 -19.79
C GLU A 229 -9.73 6.82 -19.51
N GLU A 230 -9.57 8.02 -20.04
CA GLU A 230 -8.43 8.87 -19.70
C GLU A 230 -8.69 9.61 -18.38
N TYR A 231 -7.65 9.84 -17.59
CA TYR A 231 -7.74 10.65 -16.38
C TYR A 231 -6.59 11.65 -16.31
N LEU A 232 -6.89 12.79 -15.67
CA LEU A 232 -5.91 13.76 -15.24
C LEU A 232 -6.04 13.92 -13.72
N GLU A 233 -4.94 13.73 -13.01
CA GLU A 233 -4.83 13.87 -11.57
C GLU A 233 -3.92 15.05 -11.23
N ALA A 234 -4.40 15.95 -10.37
CA ALA A 234 -3.57 16.93 -9.69
C ALA A 234 -3.58 16.63 -8.20
N ARG A 235 -2.41 16.64 -7.56
CA ARG A 235 -2.24 16.32 -6.14
C ARG A 235 -1.37 17.36 -5.45
N PHE A 236 -1.85 17.84 -4.31
CA PHE A 236 -1.06 18.51 -3.29
C PHE A 236 -0.81 17.53 -2.13
N GLY A 237 0.38 17.55 -1.56
CA GLY A 237 0.76 16.69 -0.44
C GLY A 237 1.52 17.48 0.63
N TYR A 238 1.24 17.16 1.89
CA TYR A 238 1.95 17.69 3.04
C TYR A 238 2.50 16.54 3.86
N GLY A 239 3.81 16.36 3.80
CA GLY A 239 4.52 15.33 4.54
C GLY A 239 5.46 15.90 5.59
N GLN A 240 6.11 15.01 6.32
CA GLN A 240 7.07 15.38 7.37
C GLN A 240 8.29 14.46 7.34
N ASN A 241 9.46 15.02 7.64
CA ASN A 241 10.73 14.31 7.68
C ASN A 241 11.74 15.06 8.55
N VAL A 242 12.71 14.35 9.13
CA VAL A 242 13.88 14.90 9.82
C VAL A 242 15.15 14.70 8.99
N LEU A 243 16.14 15.59 9.13
CA LEU A 243 17.36 15.54 8.32
C LEU A 243 18.37 14.50 8.83
N ALA A 244 18.70 14.56 10.12
CA ALA A 244 19.75 13.75 10.73
C ALA A 244 19.57 13.74 12.24
N LEU A 245 20.33 12.90 12.96
CA LEU A 245 20.19 12.77 14.41
C LEU A 245 20.44 14.10 15.16
N ALA A 246 21.43 14.90 14.74
CA ALA A 246 21.66 16.24 15.29
C ALA A 246 20.65 17.30 14.82
N PHE A 247 19.84 16.98 13.80
CA PHE A 247 18.83 17.85 13.19
C PHE A 247 17.47 17.13 13.19
N ASN A 248 17.07 16.64 14.36
CA ASN A 248 15.93 15.74 14.56
C ASN A 248 14.58 16.47 14.71
N ASP A 249 14.52 17.74 14.32
CA ASP A 249 13.29 18.50 14.30
C ASP A 249 12.41 18.06 13.14
N LEU A 250 11.14 17.77 13.42
CA LEU A 250 10.14 17.51 12.38
C LEU A 250 9.97 18.74 11.48
N ARG A 251 10.19 18.54 10.18
CA ARG A 251 10.07 19.60 9.19
C ARG A 251 9.18 19.17 8.01
N PRO A 252 8.34 20.08 7.48
CA PRO A 252 7.45 19.76 6.38
C PRO A 252 8.15 19.40 5.07
N VAL A 253 7.52 18.51 4.31
CA VAL A 253 7.82 18.19 2.91
C VAL A 253 6.57 18.49 2.09
N ARG A 254 6.63 19.51 1.24
CA ARG A 254 5.46 19.92 0.44
C ARG A 254 5.59 19.37 -0.97
N THR A 255 4.54 18.72 -1.47
CA THR A 255 4.54 18.09 -2.80
C THR A 255 3.43 18.65 -3.66
N VAL A 256 3.74 18.92 -4.92
CA VAL A 256 2.75 19.14 -5.99
C VAL A 256 3.05 18.14 -7.10
N SER A 257 2.03 17.49 -7.64
CA SER A 257 2.20 16.60 -8.79
C SER A 257 1.01 16.60 -9.72
N ILE A 258 1.28 16.36 -11.00
CA ILE A 258 0.29 16.16 -12.04
C ILE A 258 0.55 14.80 -12.70
N THR A 259 -0.50 14.03 -12.95
CA THR A 259 -0.42 12.71 -13.60
C THR A 259 -1.49 12.60 -14.65
N TRP A 260 -1.12 12.19 -15.85
CA TRP A 260 -2.05 11.84 -16.91
C TRP A 260 -1.95 10.35 -17.20
N GLY A 261 -3.08 9.71 -17.47
CA GLY A 261 -3.08 8.26 -17.68
C GLY A 261 -4.41 7.70 -18.13
N LYS A 262 -4.51 6.37 -18.07
CA LYS A 262 -5.66 5.61 -18.51
C LYS A 262 -6.13 4.64 -17.44
N THR A 263 -7.45 4.49 -17.33
CA THR A 263 -8.14 3.48 -16.51
C THR A 263 -8.57 2.35 -17.44
N HIS A 264 -7.95 1.18 -17.28
CA HIS A 264 -8.28 -0.04 -17.99
C HIS A 264 -9.26 -0.88 -17.18
N LYS A 265 -10.28 -1.45 -17.86
CA LYS A 265 -11.33 -2.30 -17.26
C LYS A 265 -12.10 -1.64 -16.09
N GLY A 266 -12.05 -0.32 -15.97
CA GLY A 266 -12.72 0.45 -14.91
C GLY A 266 -12.10 0.33 -13.52
N TYR A 267 -11.03 -0.45 -13.33
CA TYR A 267 -10.42 -0.63 -12.01
C TYR A 267 -8.88 -0.55 -11.99
N LEU A 268 -8.20 -0.61 -13.14
CA LEU A 268 -6.74 -0.56 -13.18
C LEU A 268 -6.28 0.74 -13.84
N ARG A 269 -5.72 1.65 -13.05
CA ARG A 269 -5.11 2.88 -13.53
C ARG A 269 -3.62 2.69 -13.77
N TRP A 270 -3.15 3.24 -14.87
CA TRP A 270 -1.74 3.50 -15.09
C TRP A 270 -1.57 4.90 -15.64
N GLY A 271 -0.43 5.54 -15.39
CA GLY A 271 -0.19 6.90 -15.86
C GLY A 271 1.26 7.32 -15.76
N ILE A 272 1.56 8.45 -16.37
CA ILE A 272 2.85 9.14 -16.26
C ILE A 272 2.59 10.53 -15.69
N GLY A 273 3.48 10.98 -14.83
CA GLY A 273 3.35 12.27 -14.19
C GLY A 273 4.68 12.92 -13.88
N ALA A 274 4.57 14.15 -13.40
CA ALA A 274 5.69 14.93 -12.89
C ALA A 274 5.37 15.42 -11.49
N PHE A 275 6.41 15.63 -10.69
CA PHE A 275 6.29 16.15 -9.34
C PHE A 275 7.34 17.21 -9.03
N TYR A 276 6.96 18.11 -8.14
CA TYR A 276 7.82 19.01 -7.40
C TYR A 276 7.67 18.72 -5.91
N ARG A 277 8.79 18.59 -5.21
CA ARG A 277 8.83 18.48 -3.74
C ARG A 277 9.75 19.56 -3.17
N PHE A 278 9.37 20.11 -2.03
CA PHE A 278 10.17 21.06 -1.28
C PHE A 278 10.42 20.53 0.13
N TYR A 279 11.68 20.37 0.51
CA TYR A 279 12.09 19.85 1.81
C TYR A 279 12.48 21.01 2.73
N GLN A 280 11.67 21.27 3.76
CA GLN A 280 11.92 22.39 4.67
C GLN A 280 13.22 22.20 5.46
N HIS A 281 13.58 20.97 5.87
CA HIS A 281 14.81 20.74 6.63
C HIS A 281 16.08 21.07 5.82
N TYR A 282 16.12 20.78 4.51
CA TYR A 282 17.25 21.19 3.67
C TYR A 282 17.34 22.71 3.56
N HIS A 283 16.20 23.36 3.38
CA HIS A 283 16.14 24.82 3.33
C HIS A 283 16.65 25.44 4.64
N ASP A 284 16.21 24.92 5.77
CA ASP A 284 16.59 25.40 7.10
C ASP A 284 18.09 25.16 7.38
N TYR A 285 18.64 24.01 6.98
CA TYR A 285 20.07 23.73 7.09
C TYR A 285 20.92 24.71 6.26
N ILE A 286 20.51 24.96 5.01
CA ILE A 286 21.23 25.88 4.11
C ILE A 286 21.13 27.32 4.64
N LYS A 287 19.92 27.77 5.00
CA LYS A 287 19.67 29.13 5.49
C LYS A 287 20.27 29.37 6.87
N GLY A 288 20.35 28.34 7.70
CA GLY A 288 20.96 28.35 9.03
C GLY A 288 22.48 28.42 9.04
N ASN A 289 23.13 28.38 7.87
CA ASN A 289 24.59 28.41 7.74
C ASN A 289 25.27 27.26 8.51
N GLU A 290 24.68 26.07 8.43
CA GLU A 290 25.17 24.85 9.08
C GLU A 290 26.47 24.33 8.43
N SER A 291 27.15 23.41 9.13
CA SER A 291 28.53 23.00 8.88
C SER A 291 28.95 22.89 7.40
N LEU A 292 28.20 22.18 6.54
CA LEU A 292 28.63 21.88 5.18
C LEU A 292 28.31 22.98 4.13
N VAL A 293 27.61 24.05 4.52
CA VAL A 293 27.25 25.16 3.62
C VAL A 293 28.00 26.46 3.92
N ARG A 294 28.87 26.46 4.94
CA ARG A 294 29.67 27.63 5.33
C ARG A 294 30.69 28.02 4.26
N PRO A 295 31.27 29.24 4.32
CA PRO A 295 32.37 29.64 3.44
C PRO A 295 33.51 28.60 3.40
N GLY A 296 33.94 28.22 2.20
CA GLY A 296 34.99 27.22 1.98
C GLY A 296 34.56 25.76 2.13
N GLN A 297 33.27 25.48 2.35
CA GLN A 297 32.74 24.11 2.48
C GLN A 297 32.09 23.61 1.19
N GLU A 298 31.92 22.29 1.08
CA GLU A 298 31.49 21.59 -0.16
C GLU A 298 30.22 22.18 -0.80
N PHE A 299 29.25 22.63 0.01
CA PHE A 299 27.97 23.14 -0.48
C PHE A 299 27.79 24.64 -0.26
N GLU A 300 28.88 25.41 -0.15
CA GLU A 300 28.83 26.86 0.05
C GLU A 300 27.87 27.55 -0.93
N GLY A 301 27.94 27.16 -2.22
CA GLY A 301 27.12 27.75 -3.28
C GLY A 301 25.62 27.57 -3.11
N PHE A 302 25.16 26.67 -2.22
CA PHE A 302 23.73 26.45 -2.00
C PHE A 302 23.07 27.66 -1.31
N ARG A 303 23.85 28.46 -0.57
CA ARG A 303 23.37 29.66 0.13
C ARG A 303 22.88 30.76 -0.82
N VAL A 304 23.29 30.74 -2.09
CA VAL A 304 22.85 31.72 -3.10
C VAL A 304 21.33 31.65 -3.32
N ASN A 305 20.74 30.45 -3.24
CA ASN A 305 19.30 30.27 -3.35
C ASN A 305 18.85 29.02 -2.58
N PRO A 306 18.67 29.13 -1.25
CA PRO A 306 18.33 27.99 -0.39
C PRO A 306 17.05 27.28 -0.85
N TRP A 307 16.07 28.02 -1.39
CA TRP A 307 14.83 27.46 -1.89
C TRP A 307 15.05 26.51 -3.07
N ARG A 308 15.84 26.96 -4.05
CA ARG A 308 16.23 26.17 -5.22
C ARG A 308 16.97 24.90 -4.79
N TYR A 309 17.95 25.01 -3.91
CA TYR A 309 18.75 23.86 -3.51
C TYR A 309 18.02 22.89 -2.55
N ALA A 310 16.97 23.33 -1.86
CA ALA A 310 16.09 22.47 -1.08
C ALA A 310 14.98 21.78 -1.90
N SER A 311 14.91 22.04 -3.21
CA SER A 311 13.87 21.52 -4.09
C SER A 311 14.23 20.16 -4.71
N ASN A 312 13.21 19.38 -5.03
CA ASN A 312 13.30 18.14 -5.79
C ASN A 312 12.29 18.13 -6.95
N LEU A 313 12.76 17.76 -8.14
CA LEU A 313 11.93 17.62 -9.34
C LEU A 313 12.18 16.26 -9.98
N GLY A 314 11.09 15.64 -10.43
CA GLY A 314 11.15 14.34 -11.07
C GLY A 314 9.91 14.01 -11.88
N VAL A 315 9.99 12.87 -12.55
CA VAL A 315 8.87 12.23 -13.26
C VAL A 315 8.57 10.89 -12.63
N HIS A 316 7.36 10.38 -12.80
CA HIS A 316 6.94 9.08 -12.26
C HIS A 316 6.01 8.33 -13.20
N LEU A 317 6.07 7.01 -13.12
CA LEU A 317 5.02 6.09 -13.54
C LEU A 317 4.11 5.82 -12.35
N ASN A 318 2.80 5.84 -12.57
CA ASN A 318 1.78 5.55 -11.59
C ASN A 318 1.06 4.25 -11.97
N GLY A 319 0.84 3.39 -10.99
CA GLY A 319 -0.04 2.23 -11.09
C GLY A 319 -1.01 2.25 -9.91
N GLU A 320 -2.30 2.07 -10.16
CA GLU A 320 -3.31 2.10 -9.12
C GLU A 320 -4.42 1.09 -9.38
N VAL A 321 -4.84 0.38 -8.34
CA VAL A 321 -6.03 -0.47 -8.37
C VAL A 321 -7.15 0.23 -7.62
N LEU A 322 -8.26 0.49 -8.32
CA LEU A 322 -9.47 1.10 -7.79
C LEU A 322 -10.43 0.04 -7.26
N LEU A 323 -10.92 0.27 -6.06
CA LEU A 323 -11.67 -0.67 -5.24
C LEU A 323 -12.91 0.03 -4.65
N GLY A 324 -13.66 0.70 -5.52
CA GLY A 324 -14.83 1.49 -5.14
C GLY A 324 -14.44 2.84 -4.58
N HIS A 325 -14.65 3.07 -3.29
CA HIS A 325 -14.16 4.29 -2.65
C HIS A 325 -12.67 4.25 -2.34
N PHE A 326 -12.01 3.10 -2.44
CA PHE A 326 -10.60 2.98 -2.09
C PHE A 326 -9.71 2.79 -3.32
N GLY A 327 -8.49 3.29 -3.26
CA GLY A 327 -7.45 3.06 -4.26
C GLY A 327 -6.15 2.63 -3.60
N VAL A 328 -5.47 1.64 -4.17
CA VAL A 328 -4.10 1.27 -3.77
C VAL A 328 -3.17 1.68 -4.90
N SER A 329 -2.30 2.64 -4.62
CA SER A 329 -1.44 3.30 -5.60
C SER A 329 0.04 3.05 -5.33
N THR A 330 0.79 2.82 -6.41
CA THR A 330 2.25 2.74 -6.43
C THR A 330 2.79 3.71 -7.46
N GLN A 331 3.88 4.40 -7.13
CA GLN A 331 4.61 5.27 -8.04
C GLN A 331 6.07 4.88 -8.05
N LEU A 332 6.64 4.79 -9.25
CA LEU A 332 8.07 4.62 -9.48
C LEU A 332 8.55 5.78 -10.35
N GLY A 333 9.53 6.54 -9.88
CA GLY A 333 9.96 7.77 -10.50
C GLY A 333 11.46 7.97 -10.52
N VAL A 334 11.85 8.99 -11.28
CA VAL A 334 13.23 9.41 -11.50
C VAL A 334 13.34 10.89 -11.15
N ASN A 335 14.19 11.22 -10.18
CA ASN A 335 14.55 12.58 -9.82
C ASN A 335 15.64 13.08 -10.79
N PHE A 336 15.37 14.14 -11.54
CA PHE A 336 16.40 14.79 -12.36
C PHE A 336 17.04 15.99 -11.65
N TYR A 337 16.43 16.47 -10.56
CA TYR A 337 16.98 17.54 -9.74
C TYR A 337 16.70 17.29 -8.26
N LYS A 338 17.74 17.03 -7.46
CA LYS A 338 17.65 16.82 -5.99
C LYS A 338 18.99 17.15 -5.31
N PRO A 339 19.46 18.41 -5.33
CA PRO A 339 20.85 18.73 -4.98
C PRO A 339 21.17 18.60 -3.48
N ALA A 340 20.29 19.04 -2.58
CA ALA A 340 20.52 18.94 -1.13
C ALA A 340 20.57 17.50 -0.57
N TYR A 341 20.19 16.50 -1.37
CA TYR A 341 20.43 15.10 -1.00
C TYR A 341 21.94 14.78 -0.88
N GLY A 342 22.82 15.59 -1.47
CA GLY A 342 24.26 15.49 -1.21
C GLY A 342 24.60 15.80 0.25
N ILE A 343 24.00 16.84 0.84
CA ILE A 343 24.20 17.20 2.25
C ILE A 343 23.71 16.06 3.15
N ASP A 344 22.49 15.57 2.88
CA ASP A 344 21.88 14.43 3.58
C ASP A 344 22.83 13.22 3.59
N TRP A 345 23.30 12.82 2.40
CA TRP A 345 24.21 11.68 2.23
C TRP A 345 25.52 11.85 2.99
N ARG A 346 26.15 13.03 2.88
CA ARG A 346 27.41 13.34 3.55
C ARG A 346 27.29 13.20 5.07
N ILE A 347 26.18 13.65 5.65
CA ILE A 347 25.94 13.63 7.10
C ILE A 347 25.55 12.22 7.56
N ASN A 348 24.64 11.56 6.86
CA ASN A 348 23.97 10.36 7.36
C ASN A 348 24.66 9.03 7.00
N GLU A 349 25.53 9.00 5.98
CA GLU A 349 26.27 7.77 5.60
C GLU A 349 27.77 7.90 5.90
N GLY A 350 28.15 8.85 6.77
CA GLY A 350 29.48 8.98 7.39
C GLY A 350 29.58 8.19 8.69
N TRP A 351 30.31 8.71 9.67
CA TRP A 351 30.27 8.15 11.03
C TRP A 351 28.88 8.29 11.67
N ASP A 352 28.53 7.31 12.50
CA ASP A 352 27.28 7.34 13.26
C ASP A 352 27.24 8.52 14.24
N TYR A 353 26.03 8.97 14.58
CA TYR A 353 25.80 10.07 15.53
C TYR A 353 26.50 11.39 15.15
N PRO A 354 26.26 11.96 13.94
CA PRO A 354 26.91 13.18 13.53
C PRO A 354 26.57 14.34 14.46
N PRO A 355 27.57 15.09 14.98
CA PRO A 355 27.31 16.29 15.75
C PRO A 355 26.76 17.38 14.85
N ARG A 356 26.09 18.37 15.45
CA ARG A 356 25.58 19.53 14.70
C ARG A 356 26.71 20.32 14.03
N GLU A 357 27.78 20.53 14.79
CA GLU A 357 29.04 21.13 14.34
C GLU A 357 30.03 20.03 13.98
N LEU A 358 30.30 19.85 12.69
CA LEU A 358 31.18 18.78 12.23
C LEU A 358 32.65 19.18 12.47
N PRO A 359 33.43 18.41 13.24
CA PRO A 359 34.84 18.70 13.43
C PRO A 359 35.64 18.50 12.12
N PRO A 360 36.82 19.12 11.96
CA PRO A 360 37.60 19.06 10.72
C PRO A 360 37.98 17.63 10.26
N ASN A 361 38.07 16.68 11.20
CA ASN A 361 38.39 15.28 10.95
C ASN A 361 37.16 14.36 10.88
N TRP A 362 35.93 14.92 10.82
CA TRP A 362 34.71 14.13 10.72
C TRP A 362 34.67 13.36 9.40
N VAL A 363 34.38 12.07 9.48
CA VAL A 363 34.25 11.23 8.28
C VAL A 363 32.85 11.39 7.69
N LEU A 364 32.80 11.95 6.48
CA LEU A 364 31.57 12.12 5.71
C LEU A 364 31.28 10.91 4.83
N GLY A 365 30.01 10.70 4.51
CA GLY A 365 29.61 9.66 3.56
C GLY A 365 30.24 9.85 2.18
N GLU A 366 30.73 8.76 1.59
CA GLU A 366 31.32 8.79 0.26
C GLU A 366 30.26 8.59 -0.83
N TYR A 367 30.37 9.34 -1.93
CA TYR A 367 29.47 9.19 -3.06
C TYR A 367 29.78 7.93 -3.87
N ASN A 368 29.09 6.85 -3.53
CA ASN A 368 29.21 5.57 -4.20
C ASN A 368 28.02 5.31 -5.16
N THR A 369 27.94 4.09 -5.71
CA THR A 369 26.83 3.67 -6.57
C THR A 369 25.48 3.72 -5.84
N LYS A 370 25.47 3.40 -4.54
CA LYS A 370 24.27 3.45 -3.67
C LYS A 370 23.74 4.89 -3.58
N TYR A 371 24.60 5.90 -3.37
CA TYR A 371 24.21 7.32 -3.42
C TYR A 371 23.54 7.68 -4.75
N LYS A 372 24.18 7.34 -5.87
CA LYS A 372 23.66 7.66 -7.21
C LYS A 372 22.27 7.07 -7.43
N LEU A 373 22.08 5.80 -7.05
CA LEU A 373 20.82 5.09 -7.19
C LEU A 373 19.72 5.71 -6.32
N LYS A 374 20.00 5.95 -5.03
CA LYS A 374 19.04 6.53 -4.08
C LYS A 374 18.66 7.98 -4.39
N LYS A 375 19.61 8.75 -4.93
CA LYS A 375 19.36 10.11 -5.42
C LYS A 375 18.45 10.11 -6.63
N LEU A 376 18.68 9.16 -7.55
CA LEU A 376 18.00 9.09 -8.83
C LEU A 376 16.58 8.50 -8.71
N ILE A 377 16.40 7.41 -7.96
CA ILE A 377 15.12 6.69 -7.91
C ILE A 377 14.24 7.23 -6.79
N SER A 378 12.96 7.46 -7.10
CA SER A 378 11.91 7.72 -6.12
C SER A 378 10.83 6.65 -6.22
N SER A 379 10.33 6.16 -5.10
CA SER A 379 9.13 5.33 -5.06
C SER A 379 8.12 5.90 -4.05
N ARG A 380 6.85 5.58 -4.27
CA ARG A 380 5.77 5.93 -3.35
C ARG A 380 4.74 4.82 -3.34
N LEU A 381 4.28 4.43 -2.16
CA LEU A 381 3.14 3.55 -1.97
C LEU A 381 2.08 4.33 -1.20
N GLY A 382 0.81 4.20 -1.56
CA GLY A 382 -0.23 4.82 -0.75
C GLY A 382 -1.63 4.31 -1.00
N ILE A 383 -2.47 4.56 0.00
CA ILE A 383 -3.89 4.25 0.01
C ILE A 383 -4.65 5.56 -0.19
N ARG A 384 -5.68 5.53 -1.02
CA ARG A 384 -6.52 6.67 -1.36
C ARG A 384 -7.97 6.36 -1.04
N TYR A 385 -8.71 7.38 -0.63
CA TYR A 385 -10.15 7.38 -0.47
C TYR A 385 -10.75 8.41 -1.43
N TYR A 386 -11.55 7.93 -2.37
CA TYR A 386 -12.31 8.70 -3.35
C TYR A 386 -13.68 9.07 -2.78
N LEU A 387 -14.09 10.32 -2.98
CA LEU A 387 -15.39 10.80 -2.52
C LEU A 387 -16.54 10.05 -3.18
N TRP A 388 -16.43 9.77 -4.47
CA TRP A 388 -17.43 8.98 -5.21
C TRP A 388 -16.88 7.59 -5.57
N ASP A 389 -17.75 6.58 -5.50
CA ASP A 389 -17.39 5.19 -5.83
C ASP A 389 -16.87 5.14 -7.27
N THR A 390 -15.63 4.71 -7.45
CA THR A 390 -14.99 4.67 -8.77
C THR A 390 -15.63 3.66 -9.73
N ARG A 391 -16.62 2.87 -9.27
CA ARG A 391 -17.37 1.87 -10.03
C ARG A 391 -18.81 2.28 -10.32
N SER A 392 -19.32 3.39 -9.78
CA SER A 392 -20.75 3.74 -9.81
C SER A 392 -21.36 3.78 -11.21
N ASP A 393 -20.55 3.98 -12.24
CA ASP A 393 -21.01 4.10 -13.63
C ASP A 393 -21.13 2.78 -14.40
N ILE A 394 -20.47 1.69 -13.96
CA ILE A 394 -20.68 0.35 -14.53
C ILE A 394 -22.09 -0.15 -14.22
N ARG A 395 -22.68 0.28 -13.08
CA ARG A 395 -24.03 -0.12 -12.66
C ARG A 395 -25.13 0.74 -13.29
N ALA A 396 -24.89 2.04 -13.50
CA ALA A 396 -25.87 2.93 -14.13
C ALA A 396 -26.14 2.56 -15.60
N SER A 397 -25.10 2.22 -16.38
CA SER A 397 -25.27 1.74 -17.77
C SER A 397 -26.01 0.40 -17.86
N ARG A 398 -25.79 -0.50 -16.88
CA ARG A 398 -26.51 -1.78 -16.76
C ARG A 398 -28.01 -1.62 -16.47
N SER A 399 -28.41 -0.62 -15.67
CA SER A 399 -29.82 -0.37 -15.38
C SER A 399 -30.58 0.14 -16.62
N ALA A 400 -29.95 1.01 -17.41
CA ALA A 400 -30.55 1.62 -18.60
C ALA A 400 -30.61 0.68 -19.82
N SER A 401 -29.72 -0.32 -19.91
CA SER A 401 -29.77 -1.34 -20.97
C SER A 401 -30.80 -2.43 -20.70
N SER A 402 -31.07 -2.75 -19.43
CA SER A 402 -32.09 -3.73 -19.05
C SER A 402 -33.54 -3.24 -19.23
N SER A 403 -33.77 -1.93 -19.27
CA SER A 403 -35.09 -1.34 -19.42
C SER A 403 -35.53 -1.13 -20.87
N ARG A 404 -34.71 -1.52 -21.87
CA ARG A 404 -35.01 -1.34 -23.30
C ARG A 404 -35.43 -2.60 -24.05
N SER A 405 -35.50 -3.77 -23.39
CA SER A 405 -35.81 -5.04 -24.07
C SER A 405 -37.21 -5.61 -23.82
N VAL A 406 -38.17 -4.83 -23.29
CA VAL A 406 -39.55 -5.32 -23.09
C VAL A 406 -40.59 -4.28 -23.54
N SER A 407 -40.87 -4.27 -24.85
CA SER A 407 -42.12 -3.82 -25.52
C SER A 407 -41.80 -3.76 -27.02
N SER A 408 -42.50 -4.33 -27.99
CA SER A 408 -43.85 -4.90 -28.08
C SER A 408 -43.93 -5.62 -29.42
N SER A 409 -44.52 -6.81 -29.46
CA SER A 409 -44.92 -7.52 -30.68
C SER A 409 -46.35 -7.14 -31.06
N SER A 410 -46.59 -6.74 -32.32
CA SER A 410 -47.80 -7.11 -33.06
C SER A 410 -47.81 -6.61 -34.53
N SER A 411 -48.09 -7.57 -35.42
CA SER A 411 -48.85 -7.50 -36.69
C SER A 411 -48.30 -6.80 -37.96
N GLN A 412 -47.95 -7.68 -38.93
CA GLN A 412 -48.44 -7.78 -40.32
C GLN A 412 -48.14 -6.71 -41.39
N SER A 413 -47.34 -7.16 -42.39
CA SER A 413 -47.64 -7.24 -43.84
C SER A 413 -48.19 -6.01 -44.59
N LEU A 414 -47.39 -5.45 -45.51
CA LEU A 414 -47.71 -5.35 -46.95
C LEU A 414 -46.54 -4.75 -47.77
N SER A 415 -46.43 -5.25 -49.00
CA SER A 415 -45.47 -4.91 -50.06
C SER A 415 -45.83 -3.59 -50.76
N GLY A 416 -44.82 -2.79 -51.15
CA GLY A 416 -45.01 -1.66 -52.09
C GLY A 416 -43.80 -0.74 -52.28
N SER A 417 -43.04 -0.97 -53.35
CA SER A 417 -42.27 -0.03 -54.21
C SER A 417 -41.59 1.24 -53.65
N ARG A 418 -40.26 1.31 -53.90
CA ARG A 418 -39.38 2.45 -54.26
C ARG A 418 -39.80 3.88 -53.86
N LEU A 419 -38.88 4.58 -53.18
CA LEU A 419 -38.33 5.88 -53.64
C LEU A 419 -37.04 6.22 -52.88
N LEU A 420 -36.03 6.62 -53.65
CA LEU A 420 -34.73 7.13 -53.20
C LEU A 420 -34.88 8.45 -52.43
N SER A 421 -34.26 8.59 -51.26
CA SER A 421 -33.66 9.87 -50.86
C SER A 421 -32.64 9.71 -49.74
N GLY A 422 -31.45 10.27 -49.97
CA GLY A 422 -30.56 10.85 -48.97
C GLY A 422 -30.02 9.98 -47.84
N SER A 423 -28.76 9.57 -47.95
CA SER A 423 -27.92 9.35 -46.76
C SER A 423 -27.72 10.67 -46.00
N PRO A 424 -27.86 10.67 -44.67
CA PRO A 424 -27.00 11.46 -43.81
C PRO A 424 -25.97 10.51 -43.18
N ARG A 425 -24.70 10.81 -43.39
CA ARG A 425 -23.60 10.25 -42.60
C ARG A 425 -23.89 10.55 -41.12
N ASN A 426 -24.26 9.53 -40.35
CA ASN A 426 -24.33 9.60 -38.89
C ASN A 426 -22.91 9.74 -38.33
N GLY A 427 -22.42 10.97 -38.25
CA GLY A 427 -21.34 11.32 -37.34
C GLY A 427 -21.85 11.19 -35.91
N ARG A 428 -21.54 10.08 -35.24
CA ARG A 428 -21.73 9.97 -33.79
C ARG A 428 -20.80 10.98 -33.11
N SER A 429 -21.36 12.10 -32.67
CA SER A 429 -20.74 12.94 -31.65
C SER A 429 -20.57 12.10 -30.39
N GLN A 430 -19.34 11.68 -30.08
CA GLN A 430 -19.05 11.12 -28.76
C GLN A 430 -19.02 12.29 -27.77
N ASN A 431 -20.06 12.42 -26.96
CA ASN A 431 -20.10 13.41 -25.88
C ASN A 431 -19.16 12.94 -24.77
N TYR A 432 -17.95 13.48 -24.74
CA TYR A 432 -17.03 13.31 -23.60
C TYR A 432 -17.58 14.08 -22.40
N THR A 433 -18.00 13.37 -21.36
CA THR A 433 -18.43 14.00 -20.10
C THR A 433 -17.24 14.02 -19.16
N MET A 434 -16.68 15.20 -18.89
CA MET A 434 -15.61 15.33 -17.91
C MET A 434 -16.16 15.06 -16.50
N ARG A 435 -15.48 14.19 -15.75
CA ARG A 435 -15.84 13.86 -14.37
C ARG A 435 -14.73 14.27 -13.43
N PHE A 436 -15.12 14.86 -12.31
CA PHE A 436 -14.23 15.20 -11.21
C PHE A 436 -14.47 14.19 -10.09
N ASN A 437 -13.42 13.73 -9.40
CA ASN A 437 -13.55 12.86 -8.22
C ASN A 437 -12.44 13.20 -7.21
N PRO A 438 -12.73 14.01 -6.18
CA PRO A 438 -11.79 14.30 -5.10
C PRO A 438 -11.34 13.03 -4.40
N PHE A 439 -10.08 13.02 -3.95
CA PHE A 439 -9.59 11.99 -3.05
C PHE A 439 -8.72 12.58 -1.95
N ILE A 440 -8.69 11.89 -0.82
CA ILE A 440 -7.66 12.04 0.22
C ILE A 440 -6.83 10.77 0.25
N GLY A 441 -5.54 10.84 0.57
CA GLY A 441 -4.72 9.64 0.62
C GLY A 441 -3.55 9.76 1.58
N ALA A 442 -3.16 8.62 2.13
CA ALA A 442 -2.01 8.44 2.99
C ALA A 442 -0.92 7.70 2.21
N HIS A 443 0.30 8.25 2.21
CA HIS A 443 1.37 7.69 1.40
C HIS A 443 2.70 7.65 2.12
N LEU A 444 3.41 6.55 1.91
CA LEU A 444 4.82 6.40 2.22
C LEU A 444 5.63 6.74 0.97
N ASN A 445 6.41 7.81 1.00
CA ASN A 445 7.44 8.04 -0.02
C ASN A 445 8.74 7.40 0.46
N ALA A 446 9.39 6.67 -0.44
CA ALA A 446 10.71 6.13 -0.19
C ALA A 446 11.63 6.52 -1.35
N ASN A 447 12.74 7.17 -1.03
CA ASN A 447 13.87 7.34 -1.95
C ASN A 447 14.99 6.38 -1.54
N LEU A 448 14.65 5.08 -1.44
CA LEU A 448 15.54 3.99 -1.05
C LEU A 448 16.51 4.37 0.10
N GLY A 449 16.07 5.05 1.16
CA GLY A 449 16.95 5.49 2.25
C GLY A 449 16.61 6.85 2.87
N GLN A 450 15.74 7.63 2.21
CA GLN A 450 15.01 8.72 2.83
C GLN A 450 13.53 8.38 2.73
N ALA A 451 12.83 8.32 3.86
CA ALA A 451 11.40 8.12 3.91
C ALA A 451 10.71 9.38 4.42
N ASP A 452 9.62 9.76 3.78
CA ASP A 452 8.73 10.80 4.28
C ASP A 452 7.29 10.33 4.09
N PHE A 453 6.48 10.58 5.11
CA PHE A 453 5.05 10.26 5.07
C PHE A 453 4.28 11.49 4.60
N THR A 454 3.34 11.36 3.65
CA THR A 454 2.58 12.47 3.04
C THR A 454 1.10 12.16 2.87
#